data_AF-A0A7C5IXJ8-F1
#
_entry.id   AF-A0A7C5IXJ8-F1
#
_cell.length_a   1.000
_cell.length_b   1.000
_cell.length_c   1.000
_cell.angle_alpha   90.00
_cell.angle_beta   90.00
_cell.angle_gamma   90.00
#
_symmetry.space_group_name_H-M   'P 1'
#
loop_
_entity.id
_entity.type
_entity.pdbx_description
1 polymer ?
#
loop_
_entity_poly.entity_id
_entity_poly.type
_entity_poly.pdbx_seq_one_letter_code
_entity_poly.pdbx_strand_id
1 'polypeptide(L)'
;MGGPSEREYREKLDKIKQKLDKKARDIKSQFEKLEKAKVDLLKKTKEMKHDTEREIAKMEEEIAKSKDLAPESKSRLHLEIDNLKSEVRRRHSELEARITEAL
;
A
#
# COMPACT_ATOMS: atom_id res chain seq x y z
N MET A 1 26.49 -37.70 42.83
CA MET A 1 26.54 -36.41 42.12
C MET A 1 26.75 -36.70 40.65
N GLY A 2 25.78 -36.39 39.79
CA GLY A 2 25.87 -36.62 38.35
C GLY A 2 25.40 -35.36 37.63
N GLY A 3 26.30 -34.39 37.47
CA GLY A 3 26.01 -33.21 36.67
C GLY A 3 25.96 -33.57 35.18
N PRO A 4 25.23 -32.78 34.36
CA PRO A 4 25.20 -32.99 32.91
C PRO A 4 26.62 -33.03 32.33
N SER A 5 26.90 -33.99 31.45
CA SER A 5 28.21 -34.08 30.80
C SER A 5 28.40 -32.92 29.80
N GLU A 6 29.66 -32.59 29.48
CA GLU A 6 29.98 -31.59 28.44
C GLU A 6 29.24 -31.87 27.12
N ARG A 7 29.07 -33.16 26.77
CA ARG A 7 28.32 -33.61 25.61
C ARG A 7 26.85 -33.19 25.68
N GLU A 8 26.19 -33.35 26.82
CA GLU A 8 24.80 -32.92 27.01
C GLU A 8 24.65 -31.40 26.88
N TYR A 9 25.64 -30.63 27.35
CA TYR A 9 25.65 -29.19 27.14
C TYR A 9 25.84 -28.81 25.68
N ARG A 10 26.73 -29.48 24.93
CA ARG A 10 26.89 -29.28 23.48
C ARG A 10 25.60 -29.59 22.72
N GLU A 11 24.95 -30.71 23.01
CA GLU A 11 23.68 -31.07 22.38
C GLU A 11 22.57 -30.04 22.68
N LYS A 12 22.53 -29.48 23.91
CA LYS A 12 21.62 -28.39 24.26
C LYS A 12 21.93 -27.11 23.47
N LEU A 13 23.21 -26.75 23.33
CA LEU A 13 23.64 -25.59 22.55
C LEU A 13 23.28 -25.74 21.07
N ASP A 14 23.48 -26.92 20.49
CA ASP A 14 23.11 -27.18 19.09
C ASP A 14 21.60 -27.11 18.87
N LYS A 15 20.79 -27.62 19.80
CA LYS A 15 19.33 -27.45 19.77
C LYS A 15 18.91 -25.99 19.85
N ILE A 16 19.61 -25.17 20.65
CA ILE A 16 19.34 -23.73 20.75
C ILE A 16 19.68 -23.04 19.41
N LYS A 17 20.84 -23.35 18.81
CA LYS A 17 21.24 -22.82 17.50
C LYS A 17 20.21 -23.18 16.42
N GLN A 18 19.80 -24.44 16.34
CA GLN A 18 18.78 -24.87 15.37
C GLN A 18 17.45 -24.14 15.55
N LYS A 19 17.01 -23.94 16.80
CA LYS A 19 15.79 -23.16 17.10
C LYS A 19 15.95 -21.70 16.69
N LEU A 20 17.12 -21.10 16.94
CA LEU A 20 17.43 -19.73 16.52
C LEU A 20 17.37 -19.61 15.00
N ASP A 21 18.03 -20.50 14.27
CA ASP A 21 18.07 -20.49 12.81
C ASP A 21 16.69 -20.68 12.18
N LYS A 22 15.85 -21.52 12.80
CA LYS A 22 14.46 -21.70 12.37
C LYS A 22 13.66 -20.41 12.57
N LYS A 23 13.72 -19.82 13.78
CA LYS A 23 13.04 -18.56 14.07
C LYS A 23 13.51 -17.42 13.16
N ALA A 24 14.81 -17.32 12.89
CA ALA A 24 15.37 -16.32 11.99
C ALA A 24 14.82 -16.47 10.57
N ARG A 25 14.72 -17.71 10.06
CA ARG A 25 14.10 -17.99 8.76
C ARG A 25 12.61 -17.65 8.73
N ASP A 26 11.88 -18.01 9.79
CA ASP A 26 10.45 -17.72 9.90
C ASP A 26 10.20 -16.20 9.90
N ILE A 27 10.99 -15.43 10.67
CA ILE A 27 10.93 -13.96 10.70
C ILE A 27 11.24 -13.38 9.32
N LYS A 28 12.30 -13.85 8.65
CA LYS A 28 12.65 -13.37 7.31
C LYS A 28 11.51 -13.61 6.31
N SER A 29 10.88 -14.79 6.35
CA SER A 29 9.74 -15.08 5.48
C SER A 29 8.52 -14.19 5.77
N GLN A 30 8.29 -13.82 7.03
CA GLN A 30 7.24 -12.86 7.39
C GLN A 30 7.55 -11.46 6.84
N PHE A 31 8.80 -11.01 6.93
CA PHE A 31 9.23 -9.75 6.32
C PHE A 31 9.02 -9.74 4.80
N GLU A 32 9.42 -10.79 4.08
CA GLU A 32 9.21 -10.89 2.63
C GLU A 32 7.71 -10.80 2.25
N LYS A 33 6.83 -11.39 3.06
CA LYS A 33 5.36 -11.28 2.86
C LYS A 33 4.86 -9.85 3.08
N LEU A 34 5.38 -9.17 4.11
CA LEU A 34 5.03 -7.79 4.42
C LEU A 34 5.49 -6.83 3.32
N GLU A 35 6.72 -7.00 2.82
CA GLU A 35 7.24 -6.23 1.69
C GLU A 35 6.40 -6.43 0.42
N LYS A 36 6.03 -7.68 0.11
CA LYS A 36 5.15 -7.95 -1.02
C LYS A 36 3.78 -7.29 -0.87
N ALA A 37 3.19 -7.36 0.33
CA ALA A 37 1.93 -6.69 0.62
C ALA A 37 2.03 -5.16 0.48
N LYS A 38 3.14 -4.54 0.91
CA LYS A 38 3.42 -3.11 0.71
C LYS A 38 3.40 -2.74 -0.77
N VAL A 39 4.12 -3.50 -1.60
CA VAL A 39 4.17 -3.28 -3.05
C VAL A 39 2.79 -3.43 -3.69
N ASP A 40 2.03 -4.47 -3.32
CA ASP A 40 0.68 -4.69 -3.84
C ASP A 40 -0.28 -3.55 -3.45
N LEU A 41 -0.19 -3.03 -2.23
CA LEU A 41 -0.96 -1.87 -1.78
C LEU A 41 -0.60 -0.60 -2.54
N LEU A 42 0.69 -0.32 -2.74
CA LEU A 42 1.14 0.83 -3.55
C LEU A 42 0.64 0.75 -4.99
N LYS A 43 0.65 -0.45 -5.57
CA LYS A 43 0.12 -0.68 -6.93
C LYS A 43 -1.37 -0.39 -7.00
N LYS A 44 -2.17 -0.92 -6.07
CA LYS A 44 -3.62 -0.65 -6.00
C LYS A 44 -3.94 0.83 -5.81
N THR A 45 -3.17 1.54 -5.00
CA THR A 45 -3.33 2.98 -4.80
C THR A 45 -3.08 3.76 -6.10
N LYS A 46 -2.08 3.37 -6.90
CA LYS A 46 -1.83 3.96 -8.22
C LYS A 46 -2.93 3.65 -9.22
N GLU A 47 -3.41 2.41 -9.26
CA GLU A 47 -4.53 1.99 -10.12
C GLU A 47 -5.80 2.79 -9.79
N MET A 48 -6.16 2.90 -8.51
CA MET A 48 -7.31 3.69 -8.04
C MET A 48 -7.24 5.14 -8.52
N LYS A 49 -6.06 5.79 -8.37
CA LYS A 49 -5.87 7.17 -8.83
C LYS A 49 -6.09 7.28 -10.34
N HIS A 50 -5.46 6.40 -11.11
CA HIS A 50 -5.56 6.43 -12.57
C HIS A 50 -7.00 6.21 -13.06
N ASP A 51 -7.70 5.24 -12.48
CA ASP A 51 -9.09 4.93 -12.85
C ASP A 51 -10.02 6.10 -12.53
N THR A 52 -9.87 6.70 -11.34
CA THR A 52 -10.67 7.87 -10.94
C THR A 52 -10.35 9.08 -11.81
N GLU A 53 -9.08 9.35 -12.11
CA GLU A 53 -8.67 10.45 -13.02
C GLU A 53 -9.24 10.25 -14.43
N ARG A 54 -9.31 9.00 -14.90
CA ARG A 54 -9.90 8.66 -16.21
C ARG A 54 -11.41 8.89 -16.22
N GLU A 55 -12.13 8.54 -15.17
CA GLU A 55 -13.57 8.80 -15.04
C GLU A 55 -13.85 10.30 -15.00
N ILE A 56 -13.05 11.06 -14.25
CA ILE A 56 -13.12 12.52 -14.21
C ILE A 56 -12.92 13.12 -15.61
N ALA A 57 -11.90 12.67 -16.34
CA ALA A 57 -11.61 13.16 -17.69
C ALA A 57 -12.77 12.91 -18.66
N LYS A 58 -13.44 11.75 -18.56
CA LYS A 58 -14.65 11.46 -19.35
C LYS A 58 -15.79 12.43 -19.01
N MET A 59 -16.05 12.65 -17.73
CA MET A 59 -17.08 13.60 -17.30
C MET A 59 -16.79 15.03 -17.78
N GLU A 60 -15.53 15.48 -17.73
CA GLU A 60 -15.12 16.77 -18.28
C GLU A 60 -15.44 16.89 -19.78
N GLU A 61 -15.12 15.84 -20.54
CA GLU A 61 -15.38 15.80 -21.97
C GLU A 61 -16.89 15.83 -22.28
N GLU A 62 -17.69 15.09 -21.53
CA GLU A 62 -19.16 15.07 -21.65
C GLU A 62 -19.77 16.45 -21.34
N ILE A 63 -19.32 17.11 -20.27
CA ILE A 63 -19.76 18.46 -19.90
C ILE A 63 -19.39 19.47 -20.98
N ALA A 64 -18.15 19.40 -21.50
CA ALA A 64 -17.69 20.30 -22.56
C ALA A 64 -18.57 20.17 -23.81
N LYS A 65 -18.88 18.93 -24.22
CA LYS A 65 -19.67 18.63 -25.42
C LYS A 65 -21.19 18.81 -25.25
N SER A 66 -21.68 18.87 -24.01
CA SER A 66 -23.12 19.02 -23.74
C SER A 66 -23.67 20.31 -24.34
N LYS A 67 -24.76 20.20 -25.09
CA LYS A 67 -25.48 21.35 -25.65
C LYS A 67 -26.60 21.85 -24.73
N ASP A 68 -27.00 21.01 -23.77
CA ASP A 68 -28.15 21.26 -22.89
C ASP A 68 -27.76 21.99 -21.59
N LEU A 69 -26.46 22.05 -21.29
CA LEU A 69 -25.94 22.76 -20.13
C LEU A 69 -25.67 24.23 -20.44
N ALA A 70 -26.28 25.12 -19.64
CA ALA A 70 -25.96 26.55 -19.65
C ALA A 70 -24.48 26.79 -19.29
N PRO A 71 -23.86 27.87 -19.81
CA PRO A 71 -22.46 28.19 -19.53
C PRO A 71 -22.14 28.27 -18.02
N GLU A 72 -23.03 28.87 -17.24
CA GLU A 72 -22.89 28.99 -15.78
C GLU A 72 -22.89 27.63 -15.08
N SER A 73 -23.75 26.71 -15.53
CA SER A 73 -23.78 25.32 -15.03
C SER A 73 -22.50 24.58 -15.37
N LYS A 74 -21.98 24.73 -16.60
CA LYS A 74 -20.69 24.14 -16.99
C LYS A 74 -19.54 24.67 -16.12
N SER A 75 -19.48 25.98 -15.89
CA SER A 75 -18.46 26.58 -15.02
C SER A 75 -18.53 26.03 -13.60
N ARG A 76 -19.73 25.86 -13.02
CA ARG A 76 -19.90 25.25 -11.69
C ARG A 76 -19.42 23.80 -11.65
N LEU A 77 -19.78 23.00 -12.66
CA LEU A 77 -19.36 21.60 -12.74
C LEU A 77 -17.84 21.46 -12.91
N HIS A 78 -17.19 22.34 -13.69
CA HIS A 78 -15.74 22.35 -13.80
C HIS A 78 -15.04 22.67 -12.47
N LEU A 79 -15.57 23.61 -11.68
CA LEU A 79 -15.03 23.87 -10.33
C LEU A 79 -15.17 22.65 -9.41
N GLU A 80 -16.28 21.93 -9.49
CA GLU A 80 -16.50 20.71 -8.72
C GLU A 80 -15.53 19.59 -9.14
N ILE A 81 -15.27 19.47 -10.44
CA ILE A 81 -14.25 18.55 -10.97
C ILE A 81 -12.85 18.92 -10.49
N ASP A 82 -12.48 20.20 -10.48
CA ASP A 82 -11.17 20.64 -10.00
C ASP A 82 -10.98 20.32 -8.50
N ASN A 83 -12.04 20.49 -7.71
CA ASN A 83 -12.05 20.07 -6.32
C ASN A 83 -11.90 18.55 -6.19
N LEU A 84 -12.61 17.78 -7.00
CA LEU A 84 -12.53 16.32 -7.00
C LEU A 84 -11.12 15.82 -7.40
N LYS A 85 -10.50 16.40 -8.42
CA LYS A 85 -9.10 16.12 -8.81
C LYS A 85 -8.13 16.38 -7.67
N SER A 86 -8.31 17.49 -6.97
CA SER A 86 -7.48 17.86 -5.82
C SER A 86 -7.64 16.88 -4.67
N GLU A 87 -8.88 16.45 -4.39
CA GLU A 87 -9.18 15.46 -3.36
C GLU A 87 -8.59 14.07 -3.71
N VAL A 88 -8.68 13.63 -4.97
CA VAL A 88 -8.06 12.39 -5.44
C VAL A 88 -6.55 12.41 -5.23
N ARG A 89 -5.88 13.51 -5.62
CA ARG A 89 -4.44 13.69 -5.40
C ARG A 89 -4.09 13.65 -3.91
N ARG A 90 -4.85 14.37 -3.07
CA ARG A 90 -4.64 14.41 -1.62
C ARG A 90 -4.75 13.02 -1.00
N ARG A 91 -5.82 12.29 -1.31
CA ARG A 91 -6.06 10.94 -0.79
C ARG A 91 -5.02 9.94 -1.28
N HIS A 92 -4.62 10.01 -2.55
CA HIS A 92 -3.54 9.18 -3.07
C HIS A 92 -2.23 9.41 -2.30
N SER A 93 -1.82 10.67 -2.13
CA SER A 93 -0.60 11.00 -1.38
C SER A 93 -0.67 10.56 0.08
N GLU A 94 -1.82 10.72 0.73
CA GLU A 94 -2.02 10.25 2.11
C GLU A 94 -1.90 8.73 2.22
N LEU A 95 -2.50 7.97 1.29
CA LEU A 95 -2.40 6.51 1.26
C LEU A 95 -0.97 6.05 0.95
N GLU A 96 -0.30 6.68 -0.01
CA GLU A 96 1.09 6.38 -0.38
C GLU A 96 2.05 6.63 0.80
N ALA A 97 1.89 7.74 1.52
CA ALA A 97 2.66 8.05 2.72
C ALA A 97 2.43 7.02 3.82
N ARG A 98 1.17 6.70 4.15
CA ARG A 98 0.83 5.71 5.18
C ARG A 98 1.38 4.32 4.85
N ILE A 99 1.30 3.88 3.59
CA ILE A 99 1.85 2.60 3.16
C ILE A 99 3.39 2.61 3.26
N THR A 100 4.01 3.74 2.94
CA THR A 100 5.47 3.90 3.00
C THR A 100 5.98 3.90 4.43
N GLU A 101 5.28 4.55 5.36
CA GLU A 101 5.62 4.63 6.79
C GLU A 101 5.37 3.33 7.57
N ALA A 102 4.45 2.47 7.11
CA ALA A 102 4.03 1.28 7.84
C ALA A 102 5.09 0.16 7.95
N LEU A 103 6.25 0.32 7.30
CA LEU A 103 7.41 -0.60 7.31
C LEU A 103 8.69 0.19 7.09
#